data_AF-A0A554LNP3-F1
#
_entry.id   AF-A0A554LNP3-F1
#
_cell.length_a   1.000
_cell.length_b   1.000
_cell.length_c   1.000
_cell.angle_alpha   90.00
_cell.angle_beta   90.00
_cell.angle_gamma   90.00
#
_symmetry.space_group_name_H-M   'P 1'
#
loop_
_entity.id
_entity.type
_entity.pdbx_description
1 polymer ?
#
loop_
_entity_poly.entity_id
_entity_poly.type
_entity_poly.pdbx_seq_one_letter_code
_entity_poly.pdbx_strand_id
1 'polypeptide(L)'
;MIEFIKNLTIKDILAFVGAATILLSFFELLFRIIPQFGNLRAKFWGFLARKWRHKKLEKMAIASDIENVVNEVVAELQTELPCGWITKASIDWIDKDIKEEDLKDGEMILRIRPMESQDENLINGIYYFFAKALFPETKEVIPMIIRKSTALHLSRRSITDKKPFLANKFEKGLLESSIKNDSNIVYFIDKFNEIDNKGFFHGFVFA
;
A
#
# COMPACT_ATOMS: atom_id res chain seq x y z
N MET A 1 -27.12 -30.92 18.08
CA MET A 1 -26.75 -29.84 17.13
C MET A 1 -27.79 -29.58 16.04
N ILE A 2 -28.65 -30.56 15.69
CA ILE A 2 -29.71 -30.39 14.67
C ILE A 2 -31.00 -29.78 15.25
N GLU A 3 -31.25 -29.86 16.56
CA GLU A 3 -32.43 -29.24 17.21
C GLU A 3 -32.30 -27.73 17.47
N PHE A 4 -31.08 -27.19 17.54
CA PHE A 4 -30.89 -25.76 17.84
C PHE A 4 -31.31 -24.85 16.67
N ILE A 5 -31.40 -25.41 15.46
CA ILE A 5 -31.77 -24.66 14.24
C ILE A 5 -33.29 -24.60 14.06
N LYS A 6 -34.06 -25.50 14.68
CA LYS A 6 -35.53 -25.59 14.48
C LYS A 6 -36.35 -24.55 15.27
N ASN A 7 -35.73 -23.83 16.22
CA ASN A 7 -36.42 -22.86 17.08
C ASN A 7 -35.93 -21.40 16.92
N LEU A 8 -35.10 -21.09 15.93
CA LEU A 8 -34.77 -19.69 15.66
C LEU A 8 -35.99 -18.98 15.04
N THR A 9 -36.61 -18.09 15.80
CA THR A 9 -37.64 -17.23 15.26
C THR A 9 -37.00 -16.13 14.40
N ILE A 10 -37.74 -15.60 13.41
CA ILE A 10 -37.27 -14.49 12.54
C ILE A 10 -36.78 -13.30 13.38
N LYS A 11 -37.34 -13.10 14.58
CA LYS A 11 -36.93 -12.08 15.55
C LYS A 11 -35.53 -12.31 16.10
N ASP A 12 -35.13 -13.55 16.35
CA ASP A 12 -33.80 -13.90 16.86
C ASP A 12 -32.73 -13.68 15.79
N ILE A 13 -33.06 -13.96 14.52
CA ILE A 13 -32.20 -13.69 13.37
C ILE A 13 -32.01 -12.18 13.20
N LEU A 14 -33.10 -11.39 13.27
CA LEU A 14 -33.04 -9.93 13.20
C LEU A 14 -32.27 -9.31 14.36
N ALA A 15 -32.46 -9.83 15.59
CA ALA A 15 -31.72 -9.38 16.76
C ALA A 15 -30.21 -9.67 16.63
N PHE A 16 -29.85 -10.84 16.08
CA PHE A 16 -28.46 -11.19 15.81
C PHE A 16 -27.83 -10.28 14.74
N VAL A 17 -28.54 -10.02 13.64
CA VAL A 17 -28.08 -9.09 12.60
C VAL A 17 -27.94 -7.68 13.15
N GLY A 18 -28.91 -7.21 13.94
CA GLY A 18 -28.86 -5.91 14.61
C GLY A 18 -27.66 -5.78 15.56
N ALA A 19 -27.44 -6.78 16.43
CA ALA A 19 -26.30 -6.81 17.33
C ALA A 19 -24.96 -6.83 16.57
N ALA A 20 -24.88 -7.59 15.47
CA ALA A 20 -23.70 -7.62 14.61
C ALA A 20 -23.43 -6.27 13.94
N THR A 21 -24.47 -5.57 13.47
CA THR A 21 -24.31 -4.22 12.89
C THR A 21 -23.83 -3.20 13.91
N ILE A 22 -24.36 -3.23 15.14
CA ILE A 22 -23.93 -2.34 16.23
C ILE A 22 -22.46 -2.59 16.60
N LEU A 23 -22.06 -3.86 16.69
CA LEU A 23 -20.66 -4.23 16.92
C LEU A 23 -19.74 -3.75 15.81
N LEU A 24 -20.12 -3.91 14.54
CA LEU A 24 -19.34 -3.43 13.41
C LEU A 24 -19.19 -1.91 13.44
N SER A 25 -20.27 -1.17 13.69
CA SER A 25 -20.23 0.30 13.81
C SER A 25 -19.38 0.76 14.99
N PHE A 26 -19.38 0.02 16.11
CA PHE A 26 -18.53 0.31 17.26
C PHE A 26 -17.04 0.12 16.94
N PHE A 27 -16.68 -0.95 16.23
CA PHE A 27 -15.32 -1.16 15.75
C PHE A 27 -14.88 -0.10 14.74
N GLU A 28 -15.79 0.31 13.84
CA GLU A 28 -15.52 1.39 12.89
C GLU A 28 -15.28 2.73 13.58
N LEU A 29 -16.04 3.03 14.65
CA LEU A 29 -15.85 4.21 15.49
C LEU A 29 -14.51 4.15 16.26
N LEU A 30 -14.17 2.99 16.82
CA LEU A 30 -12.88 2.77 17.49
C LEU A 30 -11.70 3.00 16.54
N PHE A 31 -11.77 2.47 15.31
CA PHE A 31 -10.73 2.69 14.30
C PHE A 31 -10.67 4.14 13.81
N ARG A 32 -11.78 4.89 13.88
CA ARG A 32 -11.80 6.32 13.54
C ARG A 32 -11.15 7.19 14.62
N ILE A 33 -11.27 6.80 15.89
CA ILE A 33 -10.73 7.55 17.04
C ILE A 33 -9.24 7.29 17.22
N ILE A 34 -8.74 6.09 16.90
CA ILE A 34 -7.35 5.71 17.18
C ILE A 34 -6.60 5.33 15.89
N PRO A 35 -5.91 6.28 15.24
CA PRO A 35 -5.19 6.05 13.98
C PRO A 35 -3.97 5.13 14.11
N GLN A 36 -3.48 4.89 15.34
CA GLN A 36 -2.30 4.08 15.62
C GLN A 36 -2.53 2.55 15.50
N PHE A 37 -3.78 2.12 15.29
CA PHE A 37 -4.17 0.71 15.13
C PHE A 37 -4.36 0.25 13.68
N GLY A 38 -3.72 0.91 12.70
CA GLY A 38 -3.78 0.52 11.29
C GLY A 38 -3.48 -0.97 11.06
N ASN A 39 -2.50 -1.52 11.78
CA ASN A 39 -2.14 -2.94 11.73
C ASN A 39 -3.20 -3.89 12.33
N LEU A 40 -3.96 -3.45 13.35
CA LEU A 40 -5.06 -4.24 13.93
C LEU A 40 -6.29 -4.21 13.03
N ARG A 41 -6.57 -3.05 12.42
CA ARG A 41 -7.64 -2.88 11.43
C ARG A 41 -7.42 -3.81 10.24
N ALA A 42 -6.20 -3.82 9.67
CA ALA A 42 -5.85 -4.72 8.58
C ALA A 42 -6.00 -6.21 8.95
N LYS A 43 -5.55 -6.62 10.14
CA LYS A 43 -5.71 -8.02 10.62
C LYS A 43 -7.17 -8.40 10.87
N PHE A 44 -7.97 -7.50 11.45
CA PHE A 44 -9.38 -7.72 11.73
C PHE A 44 -10.20 -7.85 10.45
N TRP A 45 -10.02 -6.92 9.51
CA TRP A 45 -10.68 -6.99 8.20
C TRP A 45 -10.17 -8.16 7.36
N GLY A 46 -8.87 -8.48 7.40
CA GLY A 46 -8.31 -9.66 6.73
C GLY A 46 -8.81 -10.99 7.31
N PHE A 47 -9.13 -11.04 8.60
CA PHE A 47 -9.77 -12.19 9.24
C PHE A 47 -11.24 -12.31 8.84
N LEU A 48 -11.99 -11.19 8.88
CA LEU A 48 -13.39 -11.13 8.45
C LEU A 48 -13.54 -11.45 6.96
N ALA A 49 -12.66 -10.93 6.10
CA ALA A 49 -12.65 -11.19 4.67
C ALA A 49 -12.44 -12.69 4.38
N ARG A 50 -11.48 -13.33 5.06
CA ARG A 50 -11.24 -14.77 4.96
C ARG A 50 -12.45 -15.60 5.40
N LYS A 51 -13.18 -15.14 6.41
CA LYS A 51 -14.37 -15.83 6.95
C LYS A 51 -15.63 -15.62 6.10
N TRP A 52 -15.79 -14.45 5.46
CA TRP A 52 -17.04 -14.06 4.78
C TRP A 52 -16.95 -14.00 3.25
N ARG A 53 -15.77 -14.20 2.62
CA ARG A 53 -15.56 -14.23 1.16
C ARG A 53 -16.20 -13.04 0.40
N HIS A 54 -16.33 -11.90 1.05
CA HIS A 54 -16.90 -10.70 0.43
C HIS A 54 -15.81 -9.92 -0.32
N LYS A 55 -15.95 -9.83 -1.66
CA LYS A 55 -15.01 -9.12 -2.55
C LYS A 55 -14.70 -7.67 -2.12
N LYS A 56 -15.64 -6.99 -1.46
CA LYS A 56 -15.47 -5.62 -0.96
C LYS A 56 -14.49 -5.53 0.22
N LEU A 57 -14.49 -6.52 1.12
CA LEU A 57 -13.57 -6.55 2.26
C LEU A 57 -12.16 -6.94 1.84
N GLU A 58 -12.05 -7.80 0.83
CA GLU A 58 -10.77 -8.16 0.22
C GLU A 58 -10.10 -6.93 -0.41
N LYS A 59 -10.85 -6.14 -1.19
CA LYS A 59 -10.39 -4.83 -1.68
C LYS A 59 -9.91 -3.93 -0.54
N MET A 60 -10.72 -3.73 0.51
CA MET A 60 -10.35 -2.88 1.65
C MET A 60 -9.09 -3.37 2.36
N ALA A 61 -8.91 -4.67 2.53
CA ALA A 61 -7.73 -5.24 3.14
C ALA A 61 -6.47 -4.98 2.30
N ILE A 62 -6.57 -5.11 0.97
CA ILE A 62 -5.46 -4.83 0.04
C ILE A 62 -5.09 -3.34 0.08
N ALA A 63 -6.07 -2.43 -0.03
CA ALA A 63 -5.76 -1.00 0.04
C ALA A 63 -5.09 -0.64 1.37
N SER A 64 -5.61 -1.15 2.48
CA SER A 64 -4.99 -0.92 3.79
C SER A 64 -3.57 -1.49 3.88
N ASP A 65 -3.30 -2.66 3.30
CA ASP A 65 -1.95 -3.24 3.36
C ASP A 65 -0.96 -2.43 2.53
N ILE A 66 -1.36 -1.99 1.34
CA ILE A 66 -0.52 -1.14 0.48
C ILE A 66 -0.32 0.23 1.13
N GLU A 67 -1.37 0.84 1.68
CA GLU A 67 -1.32 2.15 2.33
C GLU A 67 -0.40 2.11 3.55
N ASN A 68 -0.49 1.07 4.37
CA ASN A 68 0.38 0.89 5.52
C ASN A 68 1.84 0.73 5.08
N VAL A 69 2.14 -0.17 4.15
CA VAL A 69 3.51 -0.41 3.69
C VAL A 69 4.11 0.85 3.06
N VAL A 70 3.34 1.51 2.19
CA VAL A 70 3.80 2.73 1.53
C VAL A 70 4.01 3.83 2.57
N ASN A 71 3.10 4.05 3.51
CA ASN A 71 3.26 5.09 4.52
C ASN A 71 4.38 4.81 5.52
N GLU A 72 4.65 3.55 5.86
CA GLU A 72 5.84 3.17 6.64
C GLU A 72 7.12 3.54 5.89
N VAL A 73 7.21 3.21 4.60
CA VAL A 73 8.38 3.57 3.80
C VAL A 73 8.48 5.07 3.57
N VAL A 74 7.36 5.76 3.34
CA VAL A 74 7.34 7.22 3.22
C VAL A 74 7.85 7.87 4.50
N ALA A 75 7.46 7.38 5.68
CA ALA A 75 7.95 7.90 6.95
C ALA A 75 9.47 7.72 7.08
N GLU A 76 10.01 6.58 6.65
CA GLU A 76 11.46 6.35 6.60
C GLU A 76 12.14 7.30 5.60
N LEU A 77 11.64 7.37 4.36
CA LEU A 77 12.17 8.24 3.31
C LEU A 77 12.09 9.72 3.67
N GLN A 78 11.09 10.16 4.45
CA GLN A 78 10.99 11.53 4.93
C GLN A 78 12.12 11.91 5.89
N THR A 79 12.76 10.93 6.54
CA THR A 79 13.98 11.18 7.33
C THR A 79 15.23 11.30 6.45
N GLU A 80 15.17 10.77 5.23
CA GLU A 80 16.27 10.70 4.27
C GLU A 80 16.23 11.81 3.22
N LEU A 81 15.03 12.31 2.90
CA LEU A 81 14.77 13.26 1.83
C LEU A 81 14.49 14.68 2.35
N PRO A 82 14.74 15.72 1.54
CA PRO A 82 14.35 17.08 1.88
C PRO A 82 12.85 17.20 2.17
N CYS A 83 12.48 18.08 3.10
CA CYS A 83 11.09 18.32 3.45
C CYS A 83 10.26 18.69 2.20
N GLY A 84 9.11 18.04 2.02
CA GLY A 84 8.21 18.27 0.88
C GLY A 84 8.45 17.41 -0.37
N TRP A 85 9.53 16.61 -0.41
CA TRP A 85 9.81 15.75 -1.58
C TRP A 85 8.88 14.54 -1.72
N ILE A 86 8.42 13.99 -0.60
CA ILE A 86 7.54 12.83 -0.59
C ILE A 86 6.39 13.04 0.38
N THR A 87 5.18 12.86 -0.14
CA THR A 87 3.92 13.03 0.58
C THR A 87 3.32 11.68 0.94
N LYS A 88 2.45 11.66 1.96
CA LYS A 88 1.78 10.42 2.38
C LYS A 88 0.92 9.86 1.25
N ALA A 89 0.81 8.55 1.20
CA ALA A 89 -0.08 7.87 0.27
C ALA A 89 -1.45 7.68 0.93
N SER A 90 -2.50 7.94 0.15
CA SER A 90 -3.87 7.52 0.45
C SER A 90 -4.30 6.60 -0.70
N ILE A 91 -4.92 5.46 -0.39
CA ILE A 91 -5.28 4.48 -1.43
C ILE A 91 -6.79 4.35 -1.48
N ASP A 92 -7.36 4.69 -2.63
CA ASP A 92 -8.78 4.53 -2.86
C ASP A 92 -9.04 3.70 -4.13
N TRP A 93 -10.10 2.90 -4.06
CA TRP A 93 -10.51 2.01 -5.14
C TRP A 93 -11.34 2.77 -6.16
N ILE A 94 -11.20 2.39 -7.44
CA ILE A 94 -11.99 2.94 -8.56
C ILE A 94 -13.44 2.42 -8.52
N ASP A 95 -14.14 2.59 -7.41
CA ASP A 95 -15.59 2.38 -7.31
C ASP A 95 -16.35 3.72 -7.11
N LYS A 96 -15.65 4.84 -6.88
CA LYS A 96 -16.24 6.20 -6.79
C LYS A 96 -15.36 7.26 -7.47
N ASP A 97 -16.00 8.23 -8.11
CA ASP A 97 -15.36 9.47 -8.53
C ASP A 97 -15.05 10.32 -7.30
N ILE A 98 -13.78 10.38 -6.91
CA ILE A 98 -13.27 11.25 -5.84
C ILE A 98 -13.09 12.65 -6.42
N LYS A 99 -13.61 13.65 -5.72
CA LYS A 99 -13.39 15.06 -6.09
C LYS A 99 -12.11 15.55 -5.45
N GLU A 100 -11.46 16.55 -6.05
CA GLU A 100 -10.24 17.17 -5.54
C GLU A 100 -10.42 17.71 -4.10
N GLU A 101 -11.66 18.00 -3.72
CA GLU A 101 -12.13 18.42 -2.39
C GLU A 101 -12.02 17.33 -1.29
N ASP A 102 -12.01 16.06 -1.67
CA ASP A 102 -11.91 14.92 -0.74
C ASP A 102 -10.45 14.63 -0.34
N LEU A 103 -9.50 15.32 -0.97
CA LEU A 103 -8.07 15.18 -0.74
C LEU A 103 -7.60 16.12 0.35
N LYS A 104 -6.84 15.59 1.31
CA LYS A 104 -6.04 16.45 2.19
C LYS A 104 -4.80 16.91 1.45
N ASP A 105 -4.41 18.17 1.67
CA ASP A 105 -3.17 18.72 1.12
C ASP A 105 -1.99 17.80 1.47
N GLY A 106 -1.25 17.35 0.45
CA GLY A 106 -0.12 16.44 0.61
C GLY A 106 -0.48 14.96 0.73
N GLU A 107 -1.55 14.50 0.07
CA GLU A 107 -1.85 13.07 -0.12
C GLU A 107 -1.84 12.67 -1.61
N MET A 108 -1.20 11.54 -1.94
CA MET A 108 -1.24 10.95 -3.28
C MET A 108 -2.28 9.82 -3.35
N ILE A 109 -3.27 9.92 -4.24
CA ILE A 109 -4.20 8.81 -4.50
C ILE A 109 -3.61 7.81 -5.47
N LEU A 110 -3.42 6.57 -5.00
CA LEU A 110 -3.09 5.45 -5.87
C LEU A 110 -4.38 4.70 -6.26
N ARG A 111 -4.78 4.82 -7.53
CA ARG A 111 -5.94 4.09 -8.08
C ARG A 111 -5.52 2.70 -8.55
N ILE A 112 -5.89 1.66 -7.80
CA ILE A 112 -5.54 0.28 -8.13
C ILE A 112 -6.72 -0.41 -8.82
N ARG A 113 -6.49 -0.96 -10.02
CA ARG A 113 -7.42 -1.92 -10.62
C ARG A 113 -7.16 -3.28 -9.99
N PRO A 114 -8.18 -3.97 -9.45
CA PRO A 114 -7.98 -5.27 -8.85
C PRO A 114 -7.48 -6.27 -9.91
N MET A 115 -6.21 -6.66 -9.83
CA MET A 115 -5.67 -7.82 -10.53
C MET A 115 -6.04 -9.11 -9.80
N GLU A 116 -5.95 -10.24 -10.50
CA GLU A 116 -6.29 -11.56 -9.94
C GLU A 116 -5.42 -11.95 -8.74
N SER A 117 -4.19 -11.43 -8.66
CA SER A 117 -3.26 -11.67 -7.54
C SER A 117 -3.11 -10.46 -6.63
N GLN A 118 -3.38 -10.64 -5.33
CA GLN A 118 -3.19 -9.59 -4.30
C GLN A 118 -1.74 -9.12 -4.21
N ASP A 119 -0.79 -10.05 -4.32
CA ASP A 119 0.64 -9.74 -4.31
C ASP A 119 1.04 -8.82 -5.48
N GLU A 120 0.44 -9.02 -6.66
CA GLU A 120 0.72 -8.20 -7.83
C GLU A 120 0.16 -6.78 -7.65
N ASN A 121 -1.02 -6.67 -7.04
CA ASN A 121 -1.58 -5.36 -6.68
C ASN A 121 -0.65 -4.61 -5.71
N LEU A 122 -0.09 -5.31 -4.72
CA LEU A 122 0.85 -4.73 -3.76
C LEU A 122 2.18 -4.32 -4.40
N ILE A 123 2.79 -5.22 -5.18
CA ILE A 123 4.04 -4.94 -5.92
C ILE A 123 3.87 -3.75 -6.84
N ASN A 124 2.84 -3.76 -7.68
CA ASN A 124 2.58 -2.67 -8.62
C ASN A 124 2.21 -1.39 -7.88
N GLY A 125 1.46 -1.47 -6.78
CA GLY A 125 1.06 -0.30 -6.03
C GLY A 125 2.26 0.45 -5.42
N ILE A 126 3.20 -0.28 -4.82
CA ILE A 126 4.45 0.30 -4.30
C ILE A 126 5.25 0.95 -5.42
N TYR A 127 5.41 0.27 -6.56
CA TYR A 127 6.14 0.82 -7.71
C TYR A 127 5.52 2.09 -8.28
N TYR A 128 4.21 2.06 -8.56
CA TYR A 128 3.54 3.21 -9.15
C TYR A 128 3.46 4.40 -8.20
N PHE A 129 3.38 4.14 -6.89
CA PHE A 129 3.53 5.19 -5.89
C PHE A 129 4.89 5.89 -6.06
N PHE A 130 6.01 5.17 -6.00
CA PHE A 130 7.33 5.81 -6.15
C PHE A 130 7.53 6.45 -7.52
N ALA A 131 7.09 5.81 -8.60
CA ALA A 131 7.19 6.36 -9.95
C ALA A 131 6.45 7.69 -10.12
N LYS A 132 5.43 7.95 -9.29
CA LYS A 132 4.62 9.17 -9.31
C LYS A 132 5.06 10.19 -8.25
N ALA A 133 5.43 9.73 -7.06
CA ALA A 133 5.75 10.57 -5.90
C ALA A 133 7.15 11.16 -5.97
N LEU A 134 8.11 10.44 -6.56
CA LEU A 134 9.47 10.92 -6.67
C LEU A 134 9.57 12.06 -7.70
N PHE A 135 10.40 13.05 -7.37
CA PHE A 135 10.74 14.18 -8.23
C PHE A 135 9.54 15.09 -8.58
N PRO A 136 8.75 15.57 -7.60
CA PRO A 136 7.54 16.35 -7.88
C PRO A 136 7.82 17.61 -8.70
N GLU A 137 8.92 18.31 -8.43
CA GLU A 137 9.29 19.57 -9.09
C GLU A 137 10.32 19.39 -10.23
N THR A 138 11.02 18.25 -10.27
CA THR A 138 12.15 18.02 -11.18
C THR A 138 11.89 16.93 -12.21
N LYS A 139 10.64 16.45 -12.32
CA LYS A 139 10.24 15.38 -13.23
C LYS A 139 10.58 15.65 -14.70
N GLU A 140 10.46 16.91 -15.12
CA GLU A 140 10.67 17.31 -16.52
C GLU A 140 12.15 17.33 -16.90
N VAL A 141 13.03 17.58 -15.93
CA VAL A 141 14.48 17.67 -16.17
C VAL A 141 15.20 16.36 -15.95
N ILE A 142 14.67 15.46 -15.11
CA ILE A 142 15.29 14.16 -14.85
C ILE A 142 14.88 13.16 -15.94
N PRO A 143 15.86 12.53 -16.62
CA PRO A 143 15.60 11.50 -17.62
C PRO A 143 14.66 10.39 -17.11
N MET A 144 13.74 9.96 -17.98
CA MET A 144 12.75 8.93 -17.63
C MET A 144 13.39 7.65 -17.10
N ILE A 145 14.51 7.24 -17.69
CA ILE A 145 15.26 6.03 -17.28
C ILE A 145 15.74 6.13 -15.83
N ILE A 146 16.25 7.29 -15.43
CA ILE A 146 16.71 7.55 -14.06
C ILE A 146 15.50 7.46 -13.11
N ARG A 147 14.40 8.17 -13.42
CA ARG A 147 13.19 8.15 -12.59
C ARG A 147 12.62 6.74 -12.41
N LYS A 148 12.54 5.97 -13.51
CA LYS A 148 12.06 4.59 -13.49
C LYS A 148 12.97 3.69 -12.67
N SER A 149 14.28 3.78 -12.86
CA SER A 149 15.25 2.99 -12.10
C SER A 149 15.26 3.34 -10.62
N THR A 150 15.11 4.61 -10.24
CA THR A 150 14.98 5.01 -8.83
C THR A 150 13.71 4.43 -8.22
N ALA A 151 12.58 4.51 -8.92
CA ALA A 151 11.33 3.92 -8.43
C ALA A 151 11.43 2.40 -8.25
N LEU A 152 12.05 1.69 -9.21
CA LEU A 152 12.30 0.24 -9.10
C LEU A 152 13.22 -0.09 -7.93
N HIS A 153 14.30 0.68 -7.75
CA HIS A 153 15.25 0.50 -6.65
C HIS A 153 14.59 0.67 -5.28
N LEU A 154 13.88 1.78 -5.06
CA LEU A 154 13.17 2.01 -3.80
C LEU A 154 12.08 0.95 -3.57
N SER A 155 11.34 0.56 -4.62
CA SER A 155 10.35 -0.52 -4.51
C SER A 155 10.99 -1.84 -4.08
N ARG A 156 12.13 -2.19 -4.69
CA ARG A 156 12.90 -3.38 -4.34
C ARG A 156 13.30 -3.36 -2.87
N ARG A 157 13.82 -2.23 -2.39
CA ARG A 157 14.20 -2.02 -1.00
C ARG A 157 13.01 -2.20 -0.06
N SER A 158 11.91 -1.48 -0.31
CA SER A 158 10.67 -1.55 0.47
C SER A 158 10.10 -2.95 0.55
N ILE A 159 10.03 -3.66 -0.57
CA ILE A 159 9.46 -5.00 -0.64
C ILE A 159 10.38 -5.99 0.09
N THR A 160 11.70 -5.89 -0.11
CA THR A 160 12.65 -6.80 0.54
C THR A 160 12.64 -6.64 2.05
N ASP A 161 12.54 -5.41 2.55
CA ASP A 161 12.51 -5.13 3.98
C ASP A 161 11.15 -5.46 4.63
N LYS A 162 10.05 -4.93 4.07
CA LYS A 162 8.72 -5.03 4.71
C LYS A 162 7.95 -6.29 4.35
N LYS A 163 8.18 -6.87 3.17
CA LYS A 163 7.42 -8.02 2.62
C LYS A 163 8.35 -9.01 1.92
N PRO A 164 9.34 -9.60 2.63
CA PRO A 164 10.41 -10.42 2.02
C PRO A 164 9.89 -11.61 1.20
N PHE A 165 8.72 -12.16 1.54
CA PHE A 165 8.07 -13.23 0.78
C PHE A 165 7.68 -12.82 -0.65
N LEU A 166 7.59 -11.52 -0.94
CA LEU A 166 7.29 -10.96 -2.25
C LEU A 166 8.53 -10.59 -3.06
N ALA A 167 9.73 -10.56 -2.45
CA ALA A 167 10.94 -10.10 -3.11
C ALA A 167 11.22 -10.89 -4.40
N ASN A 168 11.19 -12.23 -4.34
CA ASN A 168 11.41 -13.08 -5.51
C ASN A 168 10.34 -12.88 -6.61
N LYS A 169 9.09 -12.56 -6.23
CA LYS A 169 8.00 -12.28 -7.18
C LYS A 169 8.18 -10.92 -7.85
N PHE A 170 8.66 -9.92 -7.11
CA PHE A 170 9.05 -8.62 -7.65
C PHE A 170 10.20 -8.74 -8.65
N GLU A 171 11.27 -9.46 -8.27
CA GLU A 171 12.47 -9.68 -9.09
C GLU A 171 12.14 -10.32 -10.43
N LYS A 172 11.49 -11.50 -10.40
CA LYS A 172 11.15 -12.27 -11.61
C LYS A 172 10.01 -11.66 -12.43
N GLY A 173 9.19 -10.82 -11.81
CA GLY A 173 8.04 -10.19 -12.43
C GLY A 173 8.40 -8.81 -12.96
N LEU A 174 8.13 -7.80 -12.13
CA LEU A 174 8.18 -6.40 -12.51
C LEU A 174 9.60 -5.93 -12.87
N LEU A 175 10.61 -6.36 -12.11
CA LEU A 175 11.99 -5.93 -12.34
C LEU A 175 12.58 -6.56 -13.61
N GLU A 176 12.52 -7.88 -13.74
CA GLU A 176 13.01 -8.58 -14.94
C GLU A 176 12.32 -8.09 -16.20
N SER A 177 10.99 -7.90 -16.16
CA SER A 177 10.23 -7.31 -17.27
C SER A 177 10.70 -5.88 -17.60
N SER A 178 10.97 -5.06 -16.57
CA SER A 178 11.48 -3.71 -16.77
C SER A 178 12.85 -3.71 -17.43
N ILE A 179 13.77 -4.58 -16.99
CA ILE A 179 15.12 -4.73 -17.55
C ILE A 179 15.08 -5.24 -18.99
N LYS A 180 14.20 -6.20 -19.31
CA LYS A 180 14.01 -6.68 -20.68
C LYS A 180 13.57 -5.56 -21.63
N ASN A 181 12.75 -4.64 -21.13
CA ASN A 181 12.27 -3.49 -21.90
C ASN A 181 13.34 -2.40 -22.08
N ASP A 182 14.22 -2.21 -21.09
CA ASP A 182 15.34 -1.26 -21.16
C ASP A 182 16.52 -1.78 -20.31
N SER A 183 17.56 -2.27 -20.98
CA SER A 183 18.73 -2.87 -20.34
C SER A 183 19.55 -1.87 -19.53
N ASN A 184 19.43 -0.56 -19.80
CA ASN A 184 20.14 0.47 -19.02
C ASN A 184 19.62 0.57 -17.58
N ILE A 185 18.45 0.01 -17.28
CA ILE A 185 17.92 -0.06 -15.92
C ILE A 185 18.90 -0.75 -14.97
N VAL A 186 19.58 -1.81 -15.43
CA VAL A 186 20.55 -2.56 -14.63
C VAL A 186 21.67 -1.64 -14.15
N TYR A 187 22.25 -0.85 -15.07
CA TYR A 187 23.32 0.09 -14.76
C TYR A 187 22.90 1.07 -13.65
N PHE A 188 21.72 1.67 -13.77
CA PHE A 188 21.26 2.64 -12.78
C PHE A 188 20.87 2.00 -11.45
N ILE A 189 20.28 0.81 -11.45
CA ILE A 189 19.97 0.08 -10.21
C ILE A 189 21.25 -0.28 -9.45
N ASP A 190 22.29 -0.74 -10.14
CA ASP A 190 23.57 -1.04 -9.51
C ASP A 190 24.21 0.23 -8.93
N LYS A 191 24.07 1.37 -9.63
CA LYS A 191 24.51 2.67 -9.11
C LYS A 191 23.71 3.12 -7.89
N PHE A 192 22.40 2.95 -7.87
CA PHE A 192 21.59 3.29 -6.70
C PHE A 192 21.89 2.38 -5.51
N ASN A 193 22.08 1.08 -5.72
CA ASN A 193 22.58 0.17 -4.68
C ASN A 193 23.93 0.63 -4.10
N GLU A 194 24.86 1.07 -4.96
CA GLU A 194 26.15 1.60 -4.52
C GLU A 194 25.99 2.87 -3.66
N ILE A 195 25.05 3.75 -4.02
CA ILE A 195 24.75 4.99 -3.30
C ILE A 195 24.06 4.70 -1.95
N ASP A 196 23.08 3.79 -1.93
CA ASP A 196 22.39 3.33 -0.70
C ASP A 196 23.38 2.73 0.29
N ASN A 197 24.24 1.82 -0.17
CA ASN A 197 25.25 1.15 0.66
C ASN A 197 26.28 2.11 1.26
N LYS A 198 26.48 3.27 0.62
CA LYS A 198 27.36 4.34 1.10
C LYS A 198 26.66 5.32 2.05
N GLY A 199 25.37 5.11 2.34
CA GLY A 199 24.64 5.95 3.27
C GLY A 199 24.12 7.27 2.68
N PHE A 200 24.26 7.51 1.37
CA PHE A 200 23.77 8.77 0.77
C PHE A 200 22.25 8.84 0.65
N PHE A 201 21.58 7.68 0.71
CA PHE A 201 20.14 7.62 0.91
C PHE A 201 19.76 7.46 2.38
N HIS A 202 20.70 7.46 3.33
CA HIS A 202 20.36 7.50 4.76
C HIS A 202 20.58 8.94 5.22
N GLY A 203 19.58 9.57 5.84
CA GLY A 203 19.63 10.97 6.28
C GLY A 203 20.61 11.26 7.43
N PHE A 204 21.84 10.74 7.38
CA PHE A 204 22.93 11.19 8.25
C PHE A 204 23.39 12.57 7.78
N VAL A 205 22.62 13.58 8.19
CA VAL A 205 23.11 14.93 8.39
C VAL A 205 24.24 14.81 9.40
N PHE A 206 25.45 15.19 8.99
CA PHE A 206 26.53 15.52 9.92
C PHE A 206 26.00 16.56 10.90
N ALA A 207 25.78 16.15 12.15
CA ALA A 207 25.66 17.01 13.31
C ALA A 207 26.93 16.83 14.17
#